data_AF-A0AAU9C8D9-F1
#
_entry.id   AF-A0AAU9C8D9-F1
#
_cell.length_a   1.000
_cell.length_b   1.000
_cell.length_c   1.000
_cell.angle_alpha   90.00
_cell.angle_beta   90.00
_cell.angle_gamma   90.00
#
_symmetry.space_group_name_H-M   'P 1'
#
loop_
_entity.id
_entity.type
_entity.pdbx_description
1 polymer ?
#
loop_
_entity_poly.entity_id
_entity_poly.type
_entity_poly.pdbx_seq_one_letter_code
_entity_poly.pdbx_strand_id
1 'polypeptide(L)' 'MQHQLKRLVQSFHGYTYEMAGMLAAFFDDPQEARACAERITREWQRPVEVNGTSIVILL' A
#
# COMPACT_ATOMS: atom_id res chain seq x y z
N MET A 1 -13.50 -2.50 -0.06
CA MET A 1 -12.20 -2.46 0.65
C MET A 1 -11.00 -2.49 -0.29
N GLN A 2 -10.78 -3.52 -1.13
CA GLN A 2 -9.69 -3.51 -2.12
C GLN A 2 -9.72 -2.27 -3.05
N HIS A 3 -10.90 -1.87 -3.53
CA HIS A 3 -11.06 -0.62 -4.30
C HIS A 3 -10.69 0.65 -3.53
N GLN A 4 -10.79 0.67 -2.19
CA GLN A 4 -10.34 1.81 -1.38
C GLN A 4 -8.82 1.80 -1.23
N LEU A 5 -8.21 0.62 -1.01
CA LEU A 5 -6.76 0.48 -0.99
C LEU A 5 -6.13 0.89 -2.33
N LYS A 6 -6.67 0.41 -3.46
CA LYS A 6 -6.18 0.78 -4.80
C LYS A 6 -6.24 2.30 -5.02
N ARG A 7 -7.35 2.96 -4.65
CA ARG A 7 -7.47 4.43 -4.73
C ARG A 7 -6.52 5.16 -3.80
N LEU A 8 -6.30 4.65 -2.59
CA LEU A 8 -5.34 5.25 -1.67
C LEU A 8 -3.93 5.15 -2.24
N VAL A 9 -3.50 3.97 -2.68
CA VAL A 9 -2.18 3.77 -3.30
C VAL A 9 -1.99 4.74 -4.47
N GLN A 10 -3.01 4.90 -5.32
CA GLN A 10 -2.98 5.86 -6.44
C GLN A 10 -2.86 7.32 -5.99
N SER A 11 -3.44 7.70 -4.84
CA SER A 11 -3.27 9.06 -4.29
C SER A 11 -1.85 9.36 -3.78
N PHE A 12 -1.04 8.32 -3.60
CA PHE A 12 0.40 8.39 -3.32
C PHE A 12 1.22 8.06 -4.58
N HIS A 13 0.67 8.23 -5.77
CA HIS A 13 1.32 7.95 -7.06
C HIS A 13 1.80 6.51 -7.25
N GLY A 14 1.35 5.57 -6.42
CA GLY A 14 1.70 4.17 -6.54
C GLY A 14 0.79 3.40 -7.48
N TYR A 15 1.22 2.19 -7.85
CA TYR A 15 0.41 1.21 -8.55
C TYR A 15 0.34 -0.10 -7.77
N THR A 16 -0.74 -0.86 -7.96
CA THR A 16 -1.01 -2.09 -7.21
C THR A 16 -0.93 -3.33 -8.07
N TYR A 17 -0.39 -4.41 -7.51
CA TYR A 17 -0.43 -5.75 -8.07
C TYR A 17 -1.09 -6.71 -7.09
N GLU A 18 -2.08 -7.46 -7.56
CA GLU A 18 -2.87 -8.36 -6.72
C GLU A 18 -2.32 -9.79 -6.80
N MET A 19 -2.09 -10.39 -5.64
CA MET A 19 -1.62 -11.76 -5.47
C MET A 19 -2.59 -12.51 -4.56
N ALA A 20 -2.54 -13.83 -4.53
CA ALA A 20 -3.44 -14.65 -3.72
C ALA A 20 -3.36 -14.25 -2.22
N GLY A 21 -4.38 -13.53 -1.73
CA GLY A 21 -4.47 -13.05 -0.34
C GLY A 21 -3.62 -11.82 0.00
N MET A 22 -2.98 -11.17 -0.99
CA MET A 22 -2.11 -10.01 -0.77
C MET A 22 -2.27 -8.96 -1.87
N LEU A 23 -2.10 -7.70 -1.48
CA LEU A 23 -1.96 -6.57 -2.40
C LEU A 23 -0.55 -6.00 -2.25
N ALA A 24 0.28 -6.16 -3.27
CA ALA A 24 1.54 -5.44 -3.38
C ALA A 24 1.28 -4.06 -3.99
N ALA A 25 2.01 -3.05 -3.53
CA ALA A 25 2.03 -1.75 -4.17
C ALA A 25 3.46 -1.24 -4.30
N PHE A 26 3.70 -0.50 -5.37
CA PHE A 26 5.01 0.00 -5.76
C PHE A 26 4.93 1.50 -6.03
N PHE A 27 6.00 2.18 -5.67
CA PHE A 27 6.15 3.62 -5.68
C PHE A 27 7.51 3.98 -6.30
N ASP A 28 7.66 5.22 -6.74
CA ASP A 28 8.95 5.74 -7.21
C ASP A 28 9.75 6.39 -6.07
N ASP A 29 9.07 6.83 -5.00
CA ASP A 29 9.68 7.45 -3.82
C ASP A 29 9.46 6.58 -2.56
N PRO A 30 10.53 6.22 -1.81
CA PRO A 30 10.39 5.49 -0.55
C PRO A 30 9.61 6.25 0.53
N GLN A 31 9.57 7.59 0.48
CA GLN A 31 8.76 8.40 1.39
C GLN A 31 7.26 8.22 1.11
N GLU A 32 6.85 8.13 -0.16
CA GLU A 32 5.47 7.87 -0.55
C GLU A 32 5.03 6.47 -0.11
N ALA A 33 5.87 5.46 -0.32
CA ALA A 33 5.62 4.09 0.15
C ALA A 33 5.37 4.06 1.67
N ARG A 34 6.22 4.74 2.44
CA ARG A 34 6.10 4.82 3.90
C ARG A 34 4.86 5.59 4.34
N ALA A 35 4.58 6.74 3.72
CA ALA A 35 3.39 7.53 4.04
C ALA A 35 2.08 6.78 3.72
N CYS A 36 2.06 6.04 2.59
CA CYS A 36 0.94 5.19 2.22
C CYS A 36 0.71 4.08 3.25
N ALA A 37 1.77 3.37 3.66
CA ALA A 37 1.69 2.33 4.68
C ALA A 37 1.17 2.87 6.02
N GLU A 38 1.70 4.01 6.49
CA GLU A 38 1.23 4.65 7.73
C GLU A 38 -0.26 5.02 7.66
N ARG A 39 -0.72 5.50 6.49
CA ARG A 39 -2.14 5.82 6.30
C ARG A 39 -3.01 4.58 6.34
N ILE A 40 -2.58 3.48 5.69
CA ILE A 40 -3.31 2.20 5.68
C ILE A 40 -3.42 1.64 7.09
N THR A 41 -2.31 1.61 7.84
CA THR A 41 -2.30 1.10 9.22
C THR A 41 -3.17 1.95 10.13
N ARG A 42 -3.21 3.29 9.97
CA ARG A 42 -4.07 4.16 10.79
C ARG A 42 -5.56 4.03 10.46
N GLU A 43 -5.93 3.99 9.18
CA GLU A 43 -7.35 3.97 8.79
C GLU A 43 -7.99 2.59 8.94
N TRP A 44 -7.24 1.51 8.67
CA TRP A 44 -7.82 0.16 8.61
C TRP A 44 -7.20 -0.83 9.61
N GLN A 45 -6.25 -0.39 10.44
CA GLN A 45 -5.57 -1.25 11.43
C GLN A 45 -4.98 -2.53 10.82
N ARG A 46 -4.52 -2.44 9.57
CA ARG A 46 -3.93 -3.57 8.86
C ARG A 46 -2.41 -3.59 8.96
N PRO A 47 -1.80 -4.78 9.09
CA PRO A 47 -0.37 -4.92 8.95
C PRO A 47 0.03 -4.62 7.51
N VAL A 48 1.01 -3.73 7.36
CA VAL A 48 1.63 -3.37 6.09
C VAL A 48 3.13 -3.52 6.25
N GLU A 49 3.74 -4.31 5.38
CA GLU A 49 5.20 -4.42 5.30
C GLU A 49 5.72 -3.38 4.32
N VAL A 50 6.81 -2.68 4.67
CA VAL A 50 7.43 -1.65 3.82
C VAL A 50 8.84 -2.09 3.44
N ASN A 51 9.08 -2.20 2.15
CA ASN A 51 10.33 -2.67 1.55
C ASN A 51 10.82 -1.63 0.53
N GLY A 52 11.56 -0.62 1.02
CA GLY A 52 12.06 0.48 0.19
C GLY A 52 10.91 1.26 -0.45
N THR A 53 10.76 1.11 -1.76
CA THR A 53 9.70 1.76 -2.55
C THR A 53 8.50 0.84 -2.81
N SER A 54 8.36 -0.25 -2.07
CA SER A 54 7.24 -1.17 -2.19
C SER A 54 6.60 -1.45 -0.84
N ILE A 55 5.30 -1.79 -0.85
CA ILE A 55 4.57 -2.23 0.34
C ILE A 55 3.77 -3.50 0.05
N VAL A 56 3.57 -4.33 1.06
CA VAL A 56 2.73 -5.52 1.00
C VAL A 56 1.62 -5.43 2.04
N ILE A 57 0.38 -5.60 1.59
CA ILE A 57 -0.83 -5.51 2.40
C ILE A 57 -1.51 -6.88 2.38
N LEU A 58 -1.70 -7.50 3.55
CA LEU A 58 -2.48 -8.73 3.68
C LEU A 58 -3.97 -8.41 3.53
N LEU A 59 -4.69 -9.18 2.67
CA LEU A 59 -6.10 -8.97 2.30
C LEU A 59 -7.09 -9.72 3.19
#